data_AF-A0A520UXS9-F1
#
_entry.id   AF-A0A520UXS9-F1
#
_cell.length_a   1.000
_cell.length_b   1.000
_cell.length_c   1.000
_cell.angle_alpha   90.00
_cell.angle_beta   90.00
_cell.angle_gamma   90.00
#
_symmetry.space_group_name_H-M   'P 1'
#
loop_
_entity.id
_entity.type
_entity.pdbx_description
1 polymer ?
#
loop_
_entity_poly.entity_id
_entity_poly.type
_entity_poly.pdbx_seq_one_letter_code
_entity_poly.pdbx_strand_id
1 'polypeptide(L)'
;MNSFARHSSDRVHSPPASGCAMDVLSPFPSGDPAISALNILSVLMMYGPFYLANTGAMLFGKWIPEKLGFSSITIDGGRNWKDGFRLLGDGKTWNGLLGGAVFSGLLTMFAHYLWLGGLSPDARPFVDPTLLSGPDDWFWVGGEWGAAFTMGFTLGLACMIGDTTGSFIKRRRGLKREGDESSKAPLLDTVPFAIAIFVAAFALFDGQIITHDELQSEIVALLVLTPIIHRLSNQLGYRLGLKSVPF
;
A
#
# COMPACT_ATOMS: atom_id res chain seq x y z
N MET A 1 -1.96 91.68 -18.75
CA MET A 1 -0.59 91.17 -18.95
C MET A 1 -0.63 89.67 -18.73
N ASN A 2 -0.31 88.91 -19.80
CA ASN A 2 0.27 87.55 -19.91
C ASN A 2 0.16 86.58 -18.72
N SER A 3 0.01 85.26 -18.86
CA SER A 3 -0.27 84.32 -19.96
C SER A 3 -0.07 82.90 -19.38
N PHE A 4 -0.67 81.87 -20.00
CA PHE A 4 -0.27 80.45 -19.97
C PHE A 4 -0.38 79.68 -18.63
N ALA A 5 -0.74 78.40 -18.55
CA ALA A 5 -1.09 77.37 -19.53
C ALA A 5 -1.84 76.22 -18.83
N ARG A 6 -2.67 75.49 -19.60
CA ARG A 6 -3.18 74.16 -19.28
C ARG A 6 -2.02 73.14 -19.30
N HIS A 7 -2.03 72.17 -18.39
CA HIS A 7 -1.51 70.84 -18.70
C HIS A 7 -2.32 69.75 -17.98
N SER A 8 -2.90 68.89 -18.82
CA SER A 8 -3.41 67.56 -18.51
C SER A 8 -2.21 66.61 -18.41
N SER A 9 -2.27 65.64 -17.50
CA SER A 9 -1.77 64.28 -17.75
C SER A 9 -2.22 63.37 -16.62
N ASP A 10 -2.92 62.32 -17.02
CA ASP A 10 -3.19 61.14 -16.23
C ASP A 10 -1.92 60.57 -15.61
N ARG A 11 -2.03 60.11 -14.36
CA ARG A 11 -1.30 58.93 -13.89
C ARG A 11 -2.01 58.32 -12.70
N VAL A 12 -2.99 57.46 -13.01
CA VAL A 12 -3.48 56.44 -12.09
C VAL A 12 -2.29 55.54 -11.76
N HIS A 13 -1.75 55.69 -10.55
CA HIS A 13 -0.78 54.74 -10.01
C HIS A 13 -1.56 53.51 -9.54
N SER A 14 -1.80 52.58 -10.45
CA SER A 14 -2.11 51.20 -10.10
C SER A 14 -0.87 50.58 -9.43
N PRO A 15 -0.97 50.01 -8.22
CA PRO A 15 0.12 49.23 -7.67
C PRO A 15 0.37 48.01 -8.58
N PRO A 16 1.62 47.54 -8.74
CA PRO A 16 1.87 46.32 -9.47
C PRO A 16 1.18 45.18 -8.72
N ALA A 17 0.21 44.55 -9.39
CA ALA A 17 -0.28 43.23 -9.01
C ALA A 17 0.83 42.22 -9.27
N SER A 18 1.88 42.25 -8.45
CA SER A 18 2.74 41.09 -8.25
C SER A 18 1.94 40.10 -7.42
N GLY A 19 1.06 39.37 -8.11
CA GLY A 19 0.65 38.06 -7.64
C GLY A 19 1.91 37.23 -7.54
N CYS A 20 2.56 37.24 -6.38
CA CYS A 20 3.39 36.14 -5.97
C CYS A 20 2.42 34.97 -5.93
N ALA A 21 2.38 34.17 -7.00
CA ALA A 21 1.90 32.82 -6.88
C ALA A 21 2.70 32.26 -5.70
N MET A 22 2.03 32.04 -4.58
CA MET A 22 2.58 31.19 -3.55
C MET A 22 2.81 29.88 -4.29
N ASP A 23 4.06 29.61 -4.68
CA ASP A 23 4.45 28.30 -5.18
C ASP A 23 4.01 27.36 -4.08
N VAL A 24 2.85 26.70 -4.28
CA VAL A 24 2.39 25.66 -3.40
C VAL A 24 3.44 24.58 -3.59
N LEU A 25 4.35 24.48 -2.64
CA LEU A 25 5.45 23.54 -2.69
C LEU A 25 4.82 22.15 -2.87
N SER A 26 5.06 21.54 -4.03
CA SER A 26 4.60 20.20 -4.37
C SER A 26 5.00 19.24 -3.24
N PRO A 27 4.05 18.47 -2.65
CA PRO A 27 4.37 17.54 -1.56
C PRO A 27 5.30 16.42 -2.02
N PHE A 28 5.25 16.04 -3.29
CA PHE A 28 6.13 15.06 -3.91
C PHE A 28 6.82 15.66 -5.13
N PRO A 29 7.84 16.52 -4.93
CA PRO A 29 8.56 17.12 -6.05
C PRO A 29 9.15 16.02 -6.94
N SER A 30 9.23 16.32 -8.23
CA SER A 30 9.82 15.46 -9.26
C SER A 30 11.09 16.09 -9.84
N GLY A 31 11.96 15.31 -10.47
CA GLY A 31 13.15 15.82 -11.15
C GLY A 31 14.35 14.89 -11.08
N ASP A 32 15.19 15.03 -10.05
CA ASP A 32 16.42 14.26 -9.88
C ASP A 32 16.12 12.79 -9.46
N PRO A 33 16.83 11.79 -10.01
CA PRO A 33 16.79 10.40 -9.54
C PRO A 33 16.79 10.20 -8.01
N ALA A 34 17.53 11.01 -7.24
CA ALA A 34 17.54 10.92 -5.78
C ALA A 34 16.18 11.26 -5.16
N ILE A 35 15.49 12.26 -5.71
CA ILE A 35 14.14 12.66 -5.29
C ILE A 35 13.14 11.58 -5.66
N SER A 36 13.22 11.04 -6.88
CA SER A 36 12.36 9.92 -7.30
C SER A 36 12.58 8.68 -6.44
N ALA A 37 13.82 8.35 -6.07
CA ALA A 37 14.09 7.23 -5.16
C ALA A 37 13.46 7.46 -3.77
N LEU A 38 13.48 8.69 -3.27
CA LEU A 38 12.83 9.07 -2.01
C LEU A 38 11.29 8.98 -2.13
N ASN A 39 10.70 9.37 -3.26
CA ASN A 39 9.27 9.21 -3.51
C ASN A 39 8.88 7.72 -3.57
N ILE A 40 9.66 6.87 -4.26
CA ILE A 40 9.42 5.41 -4.29
C ILE A 40 9.48 4.83 -2.87
N LEU A 41 10.45 5.27 -2.07
CA LEU A 41 10.54 4.86 -0.67
C LEU A 41 9.33 5.34 0.13
N SER A 42 8.83 6.56 -0.11
CA SER A 42 7.63 7.10 0.53
C SER A 42 6.39 6.26 0.20
N VAL A 43 6.20 5.91 -1.08
CA VAL A 43 5.13 5.00 -1.51
C VAL A 43 5.30 3.64 -0.83
N LEU A 44 6.51 3.09 -0.78
CA LEU A 44 6.77 1.82 -0.09
C LEU A 44 6.42 1.90 1.40
N MET A 45 6.74 3.01 2.09
CA MET A 45 6.43 3.18 3.51
C MET A 45 4.91 3.29 3.74
N MET A 46 4.20 4.07 2.92
CA MET A 46 2.74 4.22 3.01
C MET A 46 2.00 2.91 2.69
N TYR A 47 2.42 2.17 1.66
CA TYR A 47 1.82 0.88 1.27
C TYR A 47 2.35 -0.31 2.08
N GLY A 48 3.41 -0.10 2.86
CA GLY A 48 4.09 -1.11 3.65
C GLY A 48 3.16 -1.91 4.57
N PRO A 49 2.29 -1.27 5.38
CA PRO A 49 1.29 -1.97 6.19
C PRO A 49 0.41 -2.94 5.37
N PHE A 50 0.04 -2.58 4.14
CA PHE A 50 -0.83 -3.37 3.26
C PHE A 50 -0.08 -4.56 2.65
N TYR A 51 1.17 -4.34 2.23
CA TYR A 51 2.06 -5.40 1.75
C TYR A 51 2.35 -6.43 2.85
N LEU A 52 2.50 -5.96 4.10
CA LEU A 52 2.74 -6.79 5.27
C LEU A 52 1.52 -7.61 5.72
N ALA A 53 0.35 -7.44 5.11
CA ALA A 53 -0.78 -8.34 5.32
C ALA A 53 -0.41 -9.81 5.02
N ASN A 54 0.49 -10.07 4.06
CA ASN A 54 0.99 -11.42 3.76
C ASN A 54 1.80 -12.02 4.93
N THR A 55 2.55 -11.18 5.64
CA THR A 55 3.23 -11.57 6.87
C THR A 55 2.21 -11.89 7.96
N GLY A 56 1.16 -11.06 8.09
CA GLY A 56 0.04 -11.35 8.97
C GLY A 56 -0.61 -12.70 8.67
N ALA A 57 -0.90 -13.00 7.40
CA ALA A 57 -1.47 -14.28 7.01
C ALA A 57 -0.57 -15.48 7.36
N MET A 58 0.75 -15.34 7.25
CA MET A 58 1.70 -16.35 7.71
C MET A 58 1.64 -16.53 9.24
N LEU A 59 1.57 -15.44 10.00
CA LEU A 59 1.49 -15.47 11.45
C LEU A 59 0.19 -16.15 11.92
N PHE A 60 -0.96 -15.65 11.48
CA PHE A 60 -2.27 -16.12 11.93
C PHE A 60 -2.72 -17.41 11.27
N GLY A 61 -2.27 -17.68 10.04
CA GLY A 61 -2.63 -18.87 9.28
C GLY A 61 -1.74 -20.08 9.54
N LYS A 62 -0.50 -19.89 10.00
CA LYS A 62 0.47 -20.97 10.23
C LYS A 62 1.19 -20.90 11.58
N TRP A 63 1.97 -19.83 11.83
CA TRP A 63 2.90 -19.79 12.96
C TRP A 63 2.20 -19.84 14.33
N ILE A 64 1.16 -19.03 14.55
CA ILE A 64 0.35 -19.03 15.78
C ILE A 64 -0.37 -20.38 15.96
N PRO A 65 -1.12 -20.90 14.96
CA PRO A 65 -1.72 -22.23 15.03
C PRO A 65 -0.74 -23.35 15.41
N GLU A 66 0.43 -23.40 14.76
CA GLU A 66 1.48 -24.40 15.06
C GLU A 66 2.02 -24.25 16.48
N LYS A 67 2.26 -23.02 16.94
CA LYS A 67 2.76 -22.76 18.30
C LYS A 67 1.74 -23.07 19.39
N LEU A 68 0.46 -22.85 19.14
CA LEU A 68 -0.63 -23.04 20.11
C LEU A 68 -1.35 -24.39 19.96
N GLY A 69 -0.96 -25.22 18.99
CA GLY A 69 -1.48 -26.58 18.83
C GLY A 69 -2.90 -26.66 18.29
N PHE A 70 -3.35 -25.67 17.50
CA PHE A 70 -4.65 -25.71 16.81
C PHE A 70 -4.47 -25.68 15.29
N SER A 71 -5.48 -26.14 14.55
CA SER A 71 -5.46 -26.16 13.08
C SER A 71 -6.12 -24.93 12.48
N SER A 72 -5.57 -24.46 11.36
CA SER A 72 -6.20 -23.42 10.54
C SER A 72 -7.14 -24.06 9.52
N ILE A 73 -8.30 -23.43 9.30
CA ILE A 73 -9.28 -23.92 8.33
C ILE A 73 -8.90 -23.42 6.94
N THR A 74 -8.65 -24.34 6.01
CA THR A 74 -8.37 -24.01 4.60
C THR A 74 -9.64 -23.47 3.92
N ILE A 75 -9.47 -22.46 3.07
CA ILE A 75 -10.59 -21.81 2.37
C ILE A 75 -11.26 -22.78 1.39
N ASP A 76 -10.47 -23.63 0.73
CA ASP A 76 -11.00 -24.61 -0.22
C ASP A 76 -11.49 -25.92 0.41
N GLY A 77 -11.29 -26.11 1.72
CA GLY A 77 -11.67 -27.33 2.43
C GLY A 77 -11.09 -28.62 1.85
N GLY A 78 -9.93 -28.55 1.18
CA GLY A 78 -9.32 -29.74 0.56
C GLY A 78 -9.80 -30.04 -0.86
N ARG A 79 -10.72 -29.25 -1.42
CA ARG A 79 -11.36 -29.56 -2.70
C ARG A 79 -10.44 -29.34 -3.91
N ASN A 80 -10.57 -30.22 -4.88
CA ASN A 80 -9.95 -30.06 -6.21
C ASN A 80 -10.90 -29.33 -7.16
N TRP A 81 -10.31 -28.63 -8.12
CA TRP A 81 -11.02 -28.09 -9.27
C TRP A 81 -11.20 -29.17 -10.35
N LYS A 82 -11.91 -28.83 -11.43
CA LYS A 82 -12.24 -29.76 -12.53
C LYS A 82 -11.00 -30.32 -13.25
N ASP A 83 -9.85 -29.67 -13.10
CA ASP A 83 -8.56 -30.08 -13.68
C ASP A 83 -7.77 -31.05 -12.79
N GLY A 84 -8.33 -31.45 -11.64
CA GLY A 84 -7.69 -32.39 -10.72
C GLY A 84 -6.69 -31.76 -9.75
N PHE A 85 -6.34 -30.47 -9.91
CA PHE A 85 -5.51 -29.75 -8.95
C PHE A 85 -6.36 -29.12 -7.84
N ARG A 86 -5.79 -28.91 -6.65
CA ARG A 86 -6.45 -28.17 -5.55
C ARG A 86 -7.03 -26.84 -6.02
N LEU A 87 -8.13 -26.39 -5.42
CA LEU A 87 -8.71 -25.10 -5.78
C LEU A 87 -7.73 -23.96 -5.44
N LEU A 88 -7.20 -23.95 -4.20
CA LEU A 88 -6.27 -22.92 -3.69
C LEU A 88 -4.99 -23.52 -3.09
N GLY A 89 -5.11 -24.65 -2.38
CA GLY A 89 -4.02 -25.32 -1.65
C GLY A 89 -3.96 -24.93 -0.16
N ASP A 90 -3.20 -25.69 0.62
CA ASP A 90 -3.22 -25.66 2.10
C ASP A 90 -2.76 -24.34 2.71
N GLY A 91 -1.99 -23.55 1.96
CA GLY A 91 -1.51 -22.24 2.40
C GLY A 91 -2.56 -21.13 2.44
N LYS A 92 -3.80 -21.37 2.00
CA LYS A 92 -4.88 -20.37 1.98
C LYS A 92 -5.95 -20.73 3.01
N THR A 93 -5.94 -20.04 4.14
CA THR A 93 -6.79 -20.31 5.30
C THR A 93 -7.64 -19.09 5.68
N TRP A 94 -8.78 -19.32 6.32
CA TRP A 94 -9.63 -18.23 6.82
C TRP A 94 -8.93 -17.41 7.90
N ASN A 95 -8.18 -18.07 8.79
CA ASN A 95 -7.35 -17.42 9.81
C ASN A 95 -6.29 -16.51 9.17
N GLY A 96 -5.65 -16.98 8.09
CA GLY A 96 -4.67 -16.18 7.35
C GLY A 96 -5.31 -14.98 6.64
N LEU A 97 -6.44 -15.19 5.97
CA LEU A 97 -7.19 -14.14 5.26
C LEU A 97 -7.61 -13.01 6.21
N LEU A 98 -8.31 -13.34 7.29
CA LEU A 98 -8.80 -12.34 8.25
C LEU A 98 -7.68 -11.79 9.13
N GLY A 99 -6.77 -12.64 9.60
CA GLY A 99 -5.64 -12.23 10.41
C GLY A 99 -4.68 -11.31 9.66
N GLY A 100 -4.46 -11.55 8.35
CA GLY A 100 -3.68 -10.67 7.49
C GLY A 100 -4.29 -9.27 7.36
N ALA A 101 -5.60 -9.19 7.14
CA ALA A 101 -6.32 -7.91 7.07
C ALA A 101 -6.27 -7.16 8.41
N VAL A 102 -6.58 -7.83 9.54
CA VAL A 102 -6.50 -7.22 10.88
C VAL A 102 -5.08 -6.74 11.19
N PHE A 103 -4.06 -7.56 10.89
CA PHE A 103 -2.67 -7.18 11.09
C PHE A 103 -2.28 -5.92 10.30
N SER A 104 -2.76 -5.81 9.05
CA SER A 104 -2.55 -4.62 8.23
C SER A 104 -3.24 -3.38 8.79
N GLY A 105 -4.48 -3.51 9.28
CA GLY A 105 -5.19 -2.44 9.98
C GLY A 105 -4.42 -1.93 11.20
N LEU A 106 -3.94 -2.84 12.05
CA LEU A 106 -3.13 -2.49 13.21
C LEU A 106 -1.79 -1.84 12.84
N LEU A 107 -1.12 -2.33 11.79
CA LEU A 107 0.11 -1.70 11.29
C LEU A 107 -0.14 -0.30 10.72
N THR A 108 -1.31 -0.06 10.12
CA THR A 108 -1.67 1.26 9.58
C THR A 108 -1.96 2.24 10.71
N MET A 109 -2.64 1.81 11.78
CA MET A 109 -2.75 2.62 13.01
C MET A 109 -1.37 2.96 13.60
N PHE A 110 -0.44 2.00 13.59
CA PHE A 110 0.91 2.22 14.08
C PHE A 110 1.71 3.19 13.19
N ALA A 111 1.57 3.08 11.87
CA ALA A 111 2.14 4.03 10.91
C ALA A 111 1.59 5.45 11.12
N HIS A 112 0.27 5.58 11.25
CA HIS A 112 -0.40 6.85 11.57
C HIS A 112 0.17 7.49 12.85
N TYR A 113 0.31 6.71 13.91
CA TYR A 113 0.92 7.18 15.17
C TYR A 113 2.35 7.70 14.98
N LEU A 114 3.19 6.98 14.22
CA LEU A 114 4.61 7.31 14.06
C LEU A 114 4.84 8.51 13.13
N TRP A 115 3.96 8.73 12.15
CA TRP A 115 4.19 9.65 11.03
C TRP A 115 3.20 10.82 10.99
N LEU A 116 2.47 11.03 12.08
CA LEU A 116 1.46 12.06 12.21
C LEU A 116 1.99 13.44 11.80
N GLY A 117 1.25 14.12 10.90
CA GLY A 117 1.57 15.48 10.44
C GLY A 117 2.62 15.58 9.32
N GLY A 118 3.04 14.46 8.71
CA GLY A 118 4.08 14.42 7.69
C GLY A 118 3.66 14.82 6.27
N LEU A 119 3.21 16.07 6.03
CA LEU A 119 2.87 16.54 4.67
C LEU A 119 4.04 17.26 3.95
N SER A 120 5.04 17.74 4.68
CA SER A 120 6.14 18.48 4.06
C SER A 120 7.04 17.54 3.25
N PRO A 121 7.69 18.03 2.17
CA PRO A 121 8.67 17.24 1.43
C PRO A 121 9.80 16.67 2.30
N ASP A 122 10.08 17.29 3.45
CA ASP A 122 11.08 16.87 4.43
C ASP A 122 10.62 15.69 5.31
N ALA A 123 9.32 15.41 5.38
CA ALA A 123 8.79 14.26 6.13
C ALA A 123 9.04 12.92 5.41
N ARG A 124 9.34 12.96 4.10
CA ARG A 124 9.62 11.76 3.31
C ARG A 124 10.85 11.03 3.88
N PRO A 125 10.83 9.69 3.96
CA PRO A 125 9.81 8.81 3.39
C PRO A 125 8.61 8.52 4.30
N PHE A 126 8.58 9.10 5.50
CA PHE A 126 7.63 8.79 6.56
C PHE A 126 6.41 9.70 6.48
N VAL A 127 5.56 9.42 5.49
CA VAL A 127 4.28 10.10 5.27
C VAL A 127 3.16 9.24 5.83
N ASP A 128 2.30 9.81 6.66
CA ASP A 128 1.12 9.12 7.19
C ASP A 128 0.16 8.75 6.05
N PRO A 129 -0.17 7.47 5.83
CA PRO A 129 -1.08 7.04 4.75
C PRO A 129 -2.52 7.57 4.89
N THR A 130 -2.89 8.06 6.08
CA THR A 130 -4.23 8.57 6.41
C THR A 130 -4.27 10.08 6.58
N LEU A 131 -3.19 10.76 6.19
CA LEU A 131 -2.99 12.20 6.39
C LEU A 131 -4.09 13.08 5.79
N LEU A 132 -4.66 12.67 4.65
CA LEU A 132 -5.72 13.41 3.96
C LEU A 132 -7.12 12.91 4.33
N SER A 133 -7.23 11.96 5.26
CA SER A 133 -8.50 11.39 5.66
C SER A 133 -9.28 12.36 6.56
N GLY A 134 -10.60 12.43 6.37
CA GLY A 134 -11.48 13.31 7.13
C GLY A 134 -12.86 12.71 7.40
N PRO A 135 -13.71 13.40 8.19
CA PRO A 135 -15.02 12.90 8.60
C PRO A 135 -16.00 12.56 7.48
N ASP A 136 -15.80 13.10 6.28
CA ASP A 136 -16.64 12.87 5.11
C ASP A 136 -16.26 11.57 4.35
N ASP A 137 -15.12 10.97 4.68
CA ASP A 137 -14.68 9.71 4.07
C ASP A 137 -15.49 8.52 4.57
N TRP A 138 -15.88 7.60 3.67
CA TRP A 138 -16.67 6.42 4.03
C TRP A 138 -15.99 5.51 5.07
N PHE A 139 -14.66 5.52 5.08
CA PHE A 139 -13.82 4.72 5.96
C PHE A 139 -13.51 5.42 7.29
N TRP A 140 -14.02 6.65 7.51
CA TRP A 140 -13.88 7.38 8.77
C TRP A 140 -14.77 6.78 9.88
N VAL A 141 -14.33 5.67 10.45
CA VAL A 141 -15.08 4.93 11.47
C VAL A 141 -14.55 5.30 12.85
N GLY A 142 -15.29 6.12 13.61
CA GLY A 142 -14.92 6.40 15.01
C GLY A 142 -13.68 7.28 15.20
N GLY A 143 -13.31 8.09 14.21
CA GLY A 143 -12.18 9.04 14.25
C GLY A 143 -10.97 8.59 13.44
N GLU A 144 -9.89 9.36 13.51
CA GLU A 144 -8.63 9.15 12.75
C GLU A 144 -8.07 7.72 12.94
N TRP A 145 -8.12 7.19 14.15
CA TRP A 145 -7.61 5.86 14.48
C TRP A 145 -8.39 4.74 13.82
N GLY A 146 -9.71 4.87 13.77
CA GLY A 146 -10.54 3.89 13.10
C GLY A 146 -10.56 4.11 11.59
N ALA A 147 -10.30 5.32 11.08
CA ALA A 147 -9.98 5.54 9.67
C ALA A 147 -8.70 4.79 9.26
N ALA A 148 -7.63 4.92 10.05
CA ALA A 148 -6.39 4.19 9.82
C ALA A 148 -6.58 2.67 9.87
N PHE A 149 -7.30 2.17 10.87
CA PHE A 149 -7.63 0.74 10.93
C PHE A 149 -8.46 0.29 9.73
N THR A 150 -9.50 1.04 9.35
CA THR A 150 -10.41 0.67 8.25
C THR A 150 -9.69 0.68 6.90
N MET A 151 -8.84 1.67 6.64
CA MET A 151 -8.00 1.72 5.44
C MET A 151 -7.06 0.51 5.38
N GLY A 152 -6.28 0.29 6.45
CA GLY A 152 -5.35 -0.84 6.51
C GLY A 152 -6.03 -2.19 6.42
N PHE A 153 -7.16 -2.37 7.10
CA PHE A 153 -7.94 -3.61 7.03
C PHE A 153 -8.45 -3.86 5.62
N THR A 154 -9.00 -2.85 4.96
CA THR A 154 -9.56 -2.96 3.61
C THR A 154 -8.49 -3.28 2.57
N LEU A 155 -7.37 -2.55 2.58
CA LEU A 155 -6.26 -2.78 1.65
C LEU A 155 -5.48 -4.05 1.98
N GLY A 156 -5.40 -4.43 3.26
CA GLY A 156 -4.90 -5.73 3.70
C GLY A 156 -5.79 -6.88 3.21
N LEU A 157 -7.11 -6.73 3.25
CA LEU A 157 -8.04 -7.71 2.69
C LEU A 157 -7.88 -7.82 1.17
N ALA A 158 -7.75 -6.69 0.46
CA ALA A 158 -7.46 -6.67 -0.97
C ALA A 158 -6.15 -7.42 -1.30
N CYS A 159 -5.09 -7.20 -0.52
CA CYS A 159 -3.84 -7.94 -0.60
C CYS A 159 -4.07 -9.46 -0.51
N MET A 160 -4.85 -9.91 0.48
CA MET A 160 -5.14 -11.34 0.69
C MET A 160 -6.02 -11.95 -0.40
N ILE A 161 -6.96 -11.18 -0.97
CA ILE A 161 -7.76 -11.60 -2.13
C ILE A 161 -6.86 -11.77 -3.35
N GLY A 162 -5.94 -10.82 -3.60
CA GLY A 162 -4.97 -10.91 -4.68
C GLY A 162 -4.03 -12.11 -4.54
N ASP A 163 -3.50 -12.35 -3.35
CA ASP A 163 -2.67 -13.52 -3.03
C ASP A 163 -3.44 -14.85 -3.19
N THR A 164 -4.72 -14.89 -2.80
CA THR A 164 -5.59 -16.04 -3.04
C THR A 164 -5.83 -16.27 -4.53
N THR A 165 -6.04 -15.21 -5.30
CA THR A 165 -6.19 -15.24 -6.77
C THR A 165 -4.91 -15.76 -7.43
N GLY A 166 -3.74 -15.28 -7.00
CA GLY A 166 -2.45 -15.80 -7.43
C GLY A 166 -2.31 -17.30 -7.14
N SER A 167 -2.76 -17.74 -5.96
CA SER A 167 -2.81 -19.16 -5.60
C SER A 167 -3.68 -19.97 -6.54
N PHE A 168 -4.89 -19.51 -6.83
CA PHE A 168 -5.79 -20.16 -7.79
C PHE A 168 -5.10 -20.34 -9.15
N ILE A 169 -4.52 -19.26 -9.70
CA ILE A 169 -3.79 -19.30 -11.00
C ILE A 169 -2.61 -20.29 -10.94
N LYS A 170 -1.85 -20.33 -9.85
CA LYS A 170 -0.76 -21.29 -9.65
C LYS A 170 -1.28 -22.74 -9.72
N ARG A 171 -2.41 -23.05 -9.07
CA ARG A 171 -3.00 -24.40 -9.13
C ARG A 171 -3.44 -24.77 -10.55
N ARG A 172 -4.03 -23.84 -11.31
CA ARG A 172 -4.40 -24.06 -12.73
C ARG A 172 -3.20 -24.34 -13.64
N ARG A 173 -2.00 -23.93 -13.23
CA ARG A 173 -0.71 -24.23 -13.91
C ARG A 173 -0.02 -25.49 -13.40
N GLY A 174 -0.68 -26.27 -12.54
CA GLY A 174 -0.15 -27.51 -11.97
C GLY A 174 0.92 -27.34 -10.89
N LEU A 175 1.16 -26.11 -10.42
CA LEU A 175 2.08 -25.84 -9.32
C LEU A 175 1.44 -26.26 -8.01
N LYS A 176 2.03 -27.16 -7.24
CA LYS A 176 1.41 -27.73 -6.03
C LYS A 176 1.67 -26.90 -4.76
N ARG A 177 0.74 -27.00 -3.80
CA ARG A 177 0.87 -26.45 -2.44
C ARG A 177 0.06 -27.28 -1.45
N GLU A 178 0.60 -28.44 -1.10
CA GLU A 178 -0.08 -29.46 -0.30
C GLU A 178 0.94 -30.11 0.65
N GLY A 179 0.62 -30.17 1.94
CA GLY A 179 1.57 -30.60 2.98
C GLY A 179 2.90 -29.83 2.92
N ASP A 180 4.00 -30.58 2.87
CA ASP A 180 5.36 -30.04 2.80
C ASP A 180 5.76 -29.55 1.40
N GLU A 181 4.97 -29.86 0.37
CA GLU A 181 5.27 -29.46 -1.00
C GLU A 181 4.87 -27.99 -1.25
N SER A 182 5.80 -27.21 -1.81
CA SER A 182 5.56 -25.82 -2.21
C SER A 182 6.33 -25.46 -3.47
N SER A 183 5.62 -25.20 -4.56
CA SER A 183 6.23 -24.70 -5.80
C SER A 183 6.62 -23.23 -5.73
N LYS A 184 7.68 -22.85 -6.46
CA LYS A 184 8.11 -21.45 -6.69
C LYS A 184 7.37 -20.82 -7.86
N ALA A 185 6.87 -19.60 -7.71
CA ALA A 185 6.40 -18.81 -8.84
C ALA A 185 6.59 -17.29 -8.59
N PRO A 186 7.83 -16.77 -8.72
CA PRO A 186 8.21 -15.45 -8.20
C PRO A 186 7.26 -14.29 -8.58
N LEU A 187 6.78 -14.26 -9.83
CA LEU A 187 5.84 -13.24 -10.30
C LEU A 187 4.42 -13.45 -9.76
N LEU A 188 3.93 -14.69 -9.73
CA LEU A 188 2.60 -15.01 -9.20
C LEU A 188 2.54 -14.95 -7.67
N ASP A 189 3.69 -14.99 -7.01
CA ASP A 189 3.84 -14.82 -5.57
C ASP A 189 3.84 -13.34 -5.16
N THR A 190 3.88 -12.40 -6.12
CA THR A 190 4.12 -10.98 -5.84
C THR A 190 3.16 -10.02 -6.53
N VAL A 191 3.03 -10.16 -7.84
CA VAL A 191 2.24 -9.24 -8.67
C VAL A 191 0.74 -9.27 -8.35
N PRO A 192 0.08 -10.44 -8.14
CA PRO A 192 -1.36 -10.46 -7.90
C PRO A 192 -1.81 -9.71 -6.64
N PHE A 193 -1.08 -9.85 -5.52
CA PHE A 193 -1.43 -9.13 -4.30
C PHE A 193 -1.19 -7.63 -4.46
N ALA A 194 -0.07 -7.24 -5.07
CA ALA A 194 0.27 -5.83 -5.27
C ALA A 194 -0.76 -5.12 -6.17
N ILE A 195 -1.14 -5.75 -7.28
CA ILE A 195 -2.19 -5.24 -8.16
C ILE A 195 -3.51 -5.09 -7.39
N ALA A 196 -3.90 -6.09 -6.59
CA ALA A 196 -5.13 -6.01 -5.83
C ALA A 196 -5.14 -4.85 -4.82
N ILE A 197 -4.01 -4.58 -4.16
CA ILE A 197 -3.86 -3.42 -3.28
C ILE A 197 -4.04 -2.12 -4.07
N PHE A 198 -3.30 -1.92 -5.16
CA PHE A 198 -3.38 -0.67 -5.93
C PHE A 198 -4.77 -0.47 -6.54
N VAL A 199 -5.36 -1.51 -7.12
CA VAL A 199 -6.73 -1.43 -7.66
C VAL A 199 -7.73 -1.04 -6.57
N ALA A 200 -7.65 -1.65 -5.38
CA ALA A 200 -8.52 -1.29 -4.26
C ALA A 200 -8.24 0.12 -3.73
N ALA A 201 -6.98 0.55 -3.68
CA ALA A 201 -6.60 1.90 -3.27
C ALA A 201 -7.23 2.96 -4.19
N PHE A 202 -7.01 2.85 -5.51
CA PHE A 202 -7.59 3.78 -6.48
C PHE A 202 -9.13 3.68 -6.58
N ALA A 203 -9.72 2.52 -6.32
CA ALA A 203 -11.17 2.35 -6.40
C ALA A 203 -11.93 2.83 -5.14
N LEU A 204 -11.31 2.75 -3.96
CA LEU A 204 -11.99 2.96 -2.67
C LEU A 204 -11.44 4.15 -1.88
N PHE A 205 -10.22 4.60 -2.17
CA PHE A 205 -9.51 5.66 -1.44
C PHE A 205 -9.05 6.75 -2.41
N ASP A 206 -9.92 7.11 -3.35
CA ASP A 206 -9.69 8.23 -4.26
C ASP A 206 -9.50 9.54 -3.48
N GLY A 207 -8.62 10.41 -3.97
CA GLY A 207 -8.26 11.68 -3.31
C GLY A 207 -7.41 11.57 -2.04
N GLN A 208 -7.03 10.36 -1.60
CA GLN A 208 -6.16 10.16 -0.45
C GLN A 208 -4.67 10.25 -0.82
N ILE A 209 -3.79 10.45 0.16
CA ILE A 209 -2.35 10.64 -0.10
C ILE A 209 -1.71 9.43 -0.81
N ILE A 210 -2.22 8.23 -0.56
CA ILE A 210 -1.76 6.99 -1.17
C ILE A 210 -2.11 6.86 -2.66
N THR A 211 -3.04 7.69 -3.16
CA THR A 211 -3.49 7.76 -4.56
C THR A 211 -3.14 9.10 -5.22
N HIS A 212 -2.29 9.91 -4.58
CA HIS A 212 -1.93 11.25 -5.05
C HIS A 212 -1.33 11.24 -6.46
N ASP A 213 -1.73 12.19 -7.30
CA ASP A 213 -1.37 12.21 -8.73
C ASP A 213 0.14 12.31 -8.98
N GLU A 214 0.86 13.04 -8.13
CA GLU A 214 2.31 13.18 -8.21
C GLU A 214 3.09 11.87 -7.94
N LEU A 215 2.44 10.83 -7.41
CA LEU A 215 3.06 9.55 -7.05
C LEU A 215 2.75 8.40 -8.03
N GLN A 216 1.98 8.64 -9.09
CA GLN A 216 1.55 7.57 -10.00
C GLN A 216 2.73 6.85 -10.65
N SER A 217 3.80 7.57 -11.03
CA SER A 217 5.02 6.98 -11.57
C SER A 217 5.73 6.07 -10.56
N GLU A 218 5.78 6.49 -9.30
CA GLU A 218 6.43 5.79 -8.21
C GLU A 218 5.62 4.58 -7.73
N ILE A 219 4.30 4.63 -7.81
CA ILE A 219 3.43 3.47 -7.62
C ILE A 219 3.70 2.40 -8.69
N VAL A 220 3.81 2.81 -9.96
CA VAL A 220 4.17 1.89 -11.06
C VAL A 220 5.58 1.34 -10.86
N ALA A 221 6.54 2.18 -10.46
CA ALA A 221 7.90 1.75 -10.14
C ALA A 221 7.91 0.74 -8.98
N LEU A 222 7.13 0.98 -7.92
CA LEU A 222 6.99 0.06 -6.79
C LEU A 222 6.40 -1.28 -7.23
N LEU A 223 5.40 -1.29 -8.11
CA LEU A 223 4.84 -2.53 -8.67
C LEU A 223 5.93 -3.35 -9.40
N VAL A 224 6.77 -2.69 -10.20
CA VAL A 224 7.91 -3.33 -10.91
C VAL A 224 8.98 -3.82 -9.93
N LEU A 225 9.24 -3.08 -8.84
CA LEU A 225 10.22 -3.44 -7.82
C LEU A 225 9.72 -4.51 -6.83
N THR A 226 8.41 -4.73 -6.74
CA THR A 226 7.78 -5.64 -5.77
C THR A 226 8.37 -7.05 -5.80
N PRO A 227 8.63 -7.70 -6.96
CA PRO A 227 9.27 -9.02 -7.00
C PRO A 227 10.65 -9.06 -6.34
N ILE A 228 11.42 -7.98 -6.46
CA ILE A 228 12.75 -7.85 -5.86
C ILE A 228 12.61 -7.67 -4.34
N ILE A 229 11.78 -6.71 -3.93
CA ILE A 229 11.52 -6.40 -2.51
C ILE A 229 11.04 -7.66 -1.78
N HIS A 230 10.05 -8.36 -2.34
CA HIS A 230 9.51 -9.57 -1.73
C HIS A 230 10.55 -10.68 -1.59
N ARG A 231 11.43 -10.87 -2.59
CA ARG A 231 12.52 -11.84 -2.49
C ARG A 231 13.47 -11.50 -1.33
N LEU A 232 13.82 -10.23 -1.15
CA LEU A 232 14.66 -9.78 -0.05
C LEU A 232 13.97 -10.01 1.31
N SER A 233 12.69 -9.67 1.42
CA SER A 233 11.89 -9.94 2.63
C SER A 233 11.81 -11.44 2.96
N ASN A 234 11.69 -12.31 1.95
CA ASN A 234 11.63 -13.76 2.15
C ASN A 234 12.96 -14.34 2.63
N GLN A 235 14.08 -13.82 2.12
CA GLN A 235 15.41 -14.21 2.61
C GLN A 235 15.62 -13.80 4.06
N LEU A 236 15.18 -12.60 4.45
CA LEU A 236 15.19 -12.15 5.85
C LEU A 236 14.32 -13.05 6.74
N GLY A 237 13.08 -13.32 6.33
CA GLY A 237 12.18 -14.20 7.08
C GLY A 237 12.72 -15.61 7.28
N TYR A 238 13.42 -16.16 6.27
CA TYR A 238 14.11 -17.45 6.39
C TYR A 238 15.27 -17.40 7.38
N ARG A 239 16.10 -16.35 7.34
CA ARG A 239 17.21 -16.16 8.29
C ARG A 239 16.75 -16.00 9.74
N LEU A 240 15.57 -15.44 9.95
CA LEU A 240 14.94 -15.28 11.26
C LEU A 240 14.16 -16.52 11.73
N GLY A 241 14.12 -17.60 10.93
CA GLY A 241 13.38 -18.82 11.26
C GLY A 241 11.85 -18.69 11.17
N LEU A 242 11.34 -17.60 10.58
CA LEU A 242 9.91 -17.36 10.38
C LEU A 242 9.37 -18.07 9.12
N LYS A 243 10.23 -18.31 8.12
CA LYS A 243 9.91 -19.08 6.91
C LYS A 243 10.75 -20.35 6.81
N SER A 244 10.15 -21.41 6.31
CA SER A 244 10.83 -22.68 6.03
C SER A 244 11.66 -22.67 4.75
N VAL A 245 11.42 -21.71 3.85
CA VAL A 245 12.14 -21.57 2.56
C VAL A 245 12.45 -20.09 2.25
N PRO A 246 13.52 -19.80 1.50
CA PRO A 246 14.02 -18.42 1.29
C PRO A 246 13.39 -17.68 0.11
N PHE A 247 12.23 -18.13 -0.37
CA PHE A 247 11.61 -17.64 -1.60
C PHE A 247 10.11 -17.46 -1.46
#